data_AF-A0A250JCY5-F1
#
_entry.id   AF-A0A250JCY5-F1
#
_cell.length_a   1.000
_cell.length_b   1.000
_cell.length_c   1.000
_cell.angle_alpha   90.00
_cell.angle_beta   90.00
_cell.angle_gamma   90.00
#
_symmetry.space_group_name_H-M   'P 1'
#
loop_
_entity.id
_entity.type
_entity.pdbx_description
1 polymer ?
#
loop_
_entity_poly.entity_id
_entity_poly.type
_entity_poly.pdbx_seq_one_letter_code
_entity_poly.pdbx_strand_id
1 'polypeptide(L)'
;MTPPAAPSPQKSPLPRGLRFAAFVCLVLSAFTGFFALSECLGLSQLEDTRNAAHFSLVGDPVLDARIAKAQLSALQSLRESRALFLGALSVVCSLAFVSAGRLLRPDGLPLERMRRMLAGSTIAAALLRTIDGAQGAVVARHMGPIIADALKTLPEFQGSSAAPLEVMAWLLPATTIGFTALIAGSFAVLGQYFQSERVRQAISLLDGRLAKED
;
A
#
# COMPACT_ATOMS: atom_id res chain seq x y z
N MET A 1 34.64 -44.19 -19.15
CA MET A 1 34.57 -42.76 -19.52
C MET A 1 33.12 -42.35 -19.49
N THR A 2 32.70 -41.65 -18.45
CA THR A 2 31.33 -41.15 -18.29
C THR A 2 31.16 -39.92 -19.20
N PRO A 3 30.10 -39.84 -20.03
CA PRO A 3 29.88 -38.66 -20.87
C PRO A 3 29.69 -37.41 -20.00
N PRO A 4 30.14 -36.22 -20.45
CA PRO A 4 29.95 -34.99 -19.71
C PRO A 4 28.46 -34.73 -19.52
N ALA A 5 28.07 -34.41 -18.28
CA ALA A 5 26.71 -34.03 -17.93
C ALA A 5 26.26 -32.89 -18.85
N ALA A 6 25.11 -33.09 -19.50
CA ALA A 6 24.50 -32.07 -20.35
C ALA A 6 24.32 -30.77 -19.53
N PRO A 7 24.61 -29.60 -20.11
CA PRO A 7 24.37 -28.34 -19.43
C PRO A 7 22.87 -28.25 -19.09
N SER A 8 22.56 -27.98 -17.82
CA SER A 8 21.20 -27.74 -17.35
C SER A 8 20.50 -26.73 -18.28
N PRO A 9 19.24 -26.95 -18.68
CA PRO A 9 18.53 -26.03 -19.57
C PRO A 9 18.52 -24.65 -18.91
N GLN A 10 19.20 -23.69 -19.54
CA GLN A 10 19.19 -22.30 -19.12
C GLN A 10 17.76 -21.78 -19.33
N LYS A 11 16.93 -21.84 -18.27
CA LYS A 11 15.65 -21.11 -18.20
C LYS A 11 15.90 -19.69 -18.67
N SER A 12 15.45 -19.37 -19.88
CA SER A 12 15.66 -18.06 -20.49
C SER A 12 15.17 -16.99 -19.51
N PRO A 13 16.05 -16.14 -18.96
CA PRO A 13 15.66 -15.22 -17.91
C PRO A 13 14.69 -14.19 -18.47
N LEU A 14 13.65 -13.87 -17.69
CA LEU A 14 12.70 -12.81 -18.02
C LEU A 14 13.44 -11.51 -18.42
N PRO A 15 12.89 -10.74 -19.38
CA PRO A 15 13.46 -9.45 -19.76
C PRO A 15 13.70 -8.54 -18.55
N ARG A 16 14.84 -7.85 -18.51
CA ARG A 16 15.26 -7.03 -17.34
C ARG A 16 14.18 -6.04 -16.87
N GLY A 17 13.53 -5.36 -17.80
CA GLY A 17 12.44 -4.41 -17.48
C GLY A 17 11.22 -5.10 -16.84
N LEU A 18 10.87 -6.30 -17.30
CA LEU A 18 9.78 -7.09 -16.73
C LEU A 18 10.12 -7.61 -15.33
N ARG A 19 11.36 -8.06 -15.12
CA ARG A 19 11.86 -8.46 -13.80
C ARG A 19 11.86 -7.29 -12.83
N PHE A 20 12.33 -6.12 -13.26
CA PHE A 20 12.34 -4.92 -12.43
C PHE A 20 10.92 -4.51 -12.04
N ALA A 21 10.00 -4.42 -13.01
CA ALA A 21 8.60 -4.08 -12.74
C ALA A 21 7.93 -5.09 -11.79
N ALA A 22 8.19 -6.40 -11.96
CA ALA A 22 7.68 -7.43 -11.07
C ALA A 22 8.25 -7.30 -9.65
N PHE A 23 9.55 -7.00 -9.53
CA PHE A 23 10.19 -6.77 -8.24
C PHE A 23 9.62 -5.53 -7.53
N VAL A 24 9.47 -4.41 -8.24
CA VAL A 24 8.85 -3.20 -7.69
C VAL A 24 7.42 -3.48 -7.24
N CYS A 25 6.64 -4.20 -8.05
CA CYS A 25 5.29 -4.59 -7.69
C CYS A 25 5.26 -5.47 -6.43
N LEU A 26 6.18 -6.43 -6.31
CA LEU A 26 6.29 -7.31 -5.16
C LEU A 26 6.58 -6.52 -3.88
N VAL A 27 7.53 -5.60 -3.91
CA VAL A 27 7.88 -4.77 -2.75
C VAL A 27 6.72 -3.85 -2.39
N LEU A 28 6.14 -3.16 -3.37
CA LEU A 28 5.04 -2.22 -3.15
C LEU A 28 3.80 -2.93 -2.57
N SER A 29 3.46 -4.12 -3.06
CA SER A 29 2.33 -4.90 -2.56
C SER A 29 2.58 -5.49 -1.18
N ALA A 30 3.82 -5.90 -0.87
CA ALA A 30 4.17 -6.36 0.48
C ALA A 30 3.95 -5.27 1.53
N PHE A 31 4.52 -4.08 1.33
CA PHE A 31 4.38 -2.98 2.28
C PHE A 31 2.94 -2.48 2.36
N THR A 32 2.30 -2.20 1.22
CA THR A 32 0.92 -1.69 1.20
C THR A 32 -0.05 -2.68 1.84
N GLY A 33 0.08 -3.98 1.53
CA GLY A 33 -0.77 -5.02 2.11
C GLY A 33 -0.55 -5.19 3.61
N PHE A 34 0.72 -5.15 4.07
CA PHE A 34 1.05 -5.23 5.49
C PHE A 34 0.46 -4.07 6.30
N PHE A 35 0.67 -2.83 5.84
CA PHE A 35 0.10 -1.65 6.50
C PHE A 35 -1.43 -1.69 6.52
N ALA A 36 -2.06 -2.05 5.39
CA ALA A 36 -3.51 -2.18 5.33
C ALA A 36 -4.04 -3.24 6.30
N LEU A 37 -3.37 -4.38 6.42
CA LEU A 37 -3.73 -5.42 7.38
C LEU A 37 -3.55 -4.94 8.83
N SER A 38 -2.43 -4.27 9.15
CA SER A 38 -2.18 -3.76 10.49
C SER A 38 -3.23 -2.72 10.92
N GLU A 39 -3.63 -1.81 10.02
CA GLU A 39 -4.69 -0.85 10.28
C GLU A 39 -6.04 -1.55 10.42
N CYS A 40 -6.36 -2.54 9.56
CA CYS A 40 -7.59 -3.31 9.67
C CYS A 40 -7.70 -4.03 11.02
N LEU A 41 -6.61 -4.64 11.51
CA LEU A 41 -6.57 -5.29 12.81
C LEU A 41 -6.68 -4.27 13.95
N GLY A 42 -6.01 -3.12 13.84
CA GLY A 42 -6.15 -2.01 14.78
C GLY A 42 -7.58 -1.48 14.88
N LEU A 43 -8.30 -1.40 13.74
CA LEU A 43 -9.72 -1.05 13.71
C LEU A 43 -10.59 -2.11 14.37
N SER A 44 -10.24 -3.40 14.29
CA SER A 44 -10.99 -4.45 15.00
C SER A 44 -10.78 -4.39 16.53
N GLN A 45 -9.58 -4.01 16.99
CA GLN A 45 -9.19 -3.91 18.40
C GLN A 45 -9.43 -2.53 19.04
N LEU A 46 -10.14 -1.64 18.34
CA LEU A 46 -10.40 -0.28 18.80
C LEU A 46 -11.28 -0.21 20.06
N GLU A 47 -12.02 -1.28 20.36
CA GLU A 47 -12.77 -1.43 21.62
C GLU A 47 -11.86 -1.70 22.82
N ASP A 48 -10.78 -2.47 22.64
CA ASP A 48 -9.82 -2.81 23.70
C ASP A 48 -8.80 -1.68 23.96
N THR A 49 -8.44 -0.93 22.92
CA THR A 49 -7.48 0.19 23.00
C THR A 49 -8.07 1.47 23.59
N ARG A 50 -9.37 1.51 23.92
CA ARG A 50 -9.97 2.57 24.76
C ARG A 50 -9.23 2.75 26.10
N ASN A 51 -8.48 1.72 26.53
CA ASN A 51 -7.70 1.71 27.76
C ASN A 51 -6.17 1.86 27.56
N ALA A 52 -5.65 1.88 26.32
CA ALA A 52 -4.22 1.86 26.03
C ALA A 52 -3.77 3.13 25.30
N ALA A 53 -3.93 4.28 25.93
CA ALA A 53 -3.29 5.52 25.49
C ALA A 53 -1.78 5.45 25.80
N HIS A 54 -0.98 4.93 24.86
CA HIS A 54 0.49 4.82 25.03
C HIS A 54 1.31 5.56 23.97
N PHE A 55 0.67 6.33 23.09
CA PHE A 55 1.40 7.20 22.16
C PHE A 55 1.28 8.66 22.62
N SER A 56 2.36 9.18 23.22
CA SER A 56 2.45 10.58 23.59
C SER A 56 3.02 11.36 22.40
N LEU A 57 2.17 12.09 21.69
CA LEU A 57 2.56 12.87 20.52
C LEU A 57 3.13 14.23 20.95
N VAL A 58 2.70 14.73 22.11
CA VAL A 58 3.02 16.09 22.59
C VAL A 58 3.76 16.09 23.94
N GLY A 59 3.79 14.97 24.67
CA GLY A 59 4.38 14.93 26.02
C GLY A 59 3.45 15.40 27.14
N ASP A 60 2.27 15.94 26.78
CA ASP A 60 1.19 16.28 27.72
C ASP A 60 0.08 15.20 27.66
N PRO A 61 -0.10 14.40 28.74
CA PRO A 61 -1.07 13.30 28.76
C PRO A 61 -2.52 13.76 28.61
N VAL A 62 -2.86 15.00 28.98
CA VAL A 62 -4.24 15.52 28.86
C VAL A 62 -4.54 15.90 27.41
N LEU A 63 -3.53 16.44 26.71
CA LEU A 63 -3.63 16.84 25.33
C LEU A 63 -3.62 15.63 24.39
N ASP A 64 -2.75 14.66 24.66
CA ASP A 64 -2.70 13.39 23.94
C ASP A 64 -4.03 12.61 24.08
N ALA A 65 -4.65 12.63 25.26
CA ALA A 65 -5.97 12.02 25.47
C ALA A 65 -7.08 12.72 24.68
N ARG A 66 -7.03 14.05 24.52
CA ARG A 66 -7.99 14.79 23.67
C ARG A 66 -7.81 14.45 22.19
N ILE A 67 -6.57 14.40 21.70
CA ILE A 67 -6.25 14.05 20.32
C ILE A 67 -6.67 12.61 20.03
N ALA A 68 -6.35 11.67 20.93
CA ALA A 68 -6.75 10.27 20.80
C ALA A 68 -8.28 10.11 20.80
N LYS A 69 -9.00 10.82 21.68
CA LYS A 69 -10.48 10.80 21.72
C LYS A 69 -11.10 11.38 20.44
N ALA A 70 -10.52 12.44 19.90
CA ALA A 70 -10.94 13.02 18.63
C ALA A 70 -10.72 12.04 17.47
N GLN A 71 -9.55 11.39 17.39
CA GLN A 71 -9.27 10.35 16.39
C GLN A 71 -10.24 9.19 16.49
N LEU A 72 -10.50 8.70 17.71
CA LEU A 72 -11.48 7.65 17.98
C LEU A 72 -12.87 8.04 17.48
N SER A 73 -13.34 9.24 17.80
CA SER A 73 -14.67 9.71 17.38
C SER A 73 -14.79 9.87 15.87
N ALA A 74 -13.73 10.33 15.20
CA ALA A 74 -13.71 10.46 13.75
C ALA A 74 -13.68 9.09 13.05
N LEU A 75 -12.89 8.15 13.56
CA LEU A 75 -12.77 6.80 13.02
C LEU A 75 -14.00 5.94 13.28
N GLN A 76 -14.75 6.18 14.36
CA GLN A 76 -15.91 5.36 14.73
C GLN A 76 -16.99 5.35 13.67
N SER A 77 -17.23 6.49 13.00
CA SER A 77 -18.23 6.60 11.92
C SER A 77 -17.83 5.87 10.62
N LEU A 78 -16.53 5.62 10.43
CA LEU A 78 -15.97 5.00 9.22
C LEU A 78 -15.37 3.63 9.48
N ARG A 79 -15.44 3.11 10.72
CA ARG A 79 -14.71 1.92 11.17
C ARG A 79 -15.01 0.71 10.30
N GLU A 80 -16.29 0.38 10.15
CA GLU A 80 -16.71 -0.85 9.46
C GLU A 80 -16.40 -0.78 7.96
N SER A 81 -16.73 0.35 7.31
CA SER A 81 -16.44 0.55 5.90
C SER A 81 -14.93 0.58 5.62
N ARG A 82 -14.14 1.29 6.43
CA ARG A 82 -12.68 1.37 6.30
C ARG A 82 -12.02 0.01 6.54
N ALA A 83 -12.46 -0.75 7.55
CA ALA A 83 -11.96 -2.10 7.79
C ALA A 83 -12.20 -3.03 6.60
N LEU A 84 -13.38 -2.96 5.98
CA LEU A 84 -13.68 -3.74 4.77
C LEU A 84 -12.76 -3.38 3.60
N PHE A 85 -12.54 -2.08 3.34
CA PHE A 85 -11.65 -1.64 2.26
C PHE A 85 -10.18 -1.99 2.51
N LEU A 86 -9.70 -1.85 3.75
CA LEU A 86 -8.34 -2.22 4.13
C LEU A 86 -8.11 -3.73 4.07
N GLY A 87 -9.08 -4.53 4.52
CA GLY A 87 -9.06 -5.98 4.38
C GLY A 87 -9.02 -6.40 2.90
N ALA A 88 -9.89 -5.82 2.06
CA ALA A 88 -9.88 -6.08 0.62
C ALA A 88 -8.55 -5.65 -0.03
N LEU A 89 -7.99 -4.50 0.35
CA LEU A 89 -6.71 -4.02 -0.16
C LEU A 89 -5.57 -4.98 0.20
N SER A 90 -5.56 -5.52 1.42
CA SER A 90 -4.59 -6.53 1.87
C SER A 90 -4.68 -7.82 1.06
N VAL A 91 -5.89 -8.31 0.81
CA VAL A 91 -6.11 -9.50 -0.04
C VAL A 91 -5.59 -9.26 -1.45
N VAL A 92 -5.97 -8.14 -2.07
CA VAL A 92 -5.54 -7.81 -3.44
C VAL A 92 -4.02 -7.62 -3.52
N CYS A 93 -3.40 -6.98 -2.53
CA CYS A 93 -1.95 -6.86 -2.43
C CYS A 93 -1.26 -8.22 -2.29
N SER A 94 -1.88 -9.16 -1.56
CA SER A 94 -1.37 -10.54 -1.45
C SER A 94 -1.42 -11.27 -2.80
N LEU A 95 -2.50 -11.10 -3.56
CA LEU A 95 -2.59 -11.64 -4.92
C LEU A 95 -1.51 -11.05 -5.85
N ALA A 96 -1.30 -9.74 -5.79
CA ALA A 96 -0.24 -9.06 -6.54
C ALA A 96 1.16 -9.57 -6.12
N PHE A 97 1.40 -9.71 -4.82
CA PHE A 97 2.66 -10.22 -4.27
C PHE A 97 2.97 -11.63 -4.77
N VAL A 98 2.01 -12.55 -4.65
CA VAL A 98 2.16 -13.94 -5.10
C VAL A 98 2.35 -14.00 -6.62
N SER A 99 1.56 -13.24 -7.38
CA SER A 99 1.66 -13.22 -8.85
C SER A 99 3.02 -12.68 -9.31
N ALA A 100 3.51 -11.60 -8.69
CA ALA A 100 4.83 -11.03 -8.97
C ALA A 100 5.96 -11.99 -8.60
N GLY A 101 5.87 -12.64 -7.44
CA GLY A 101 6.84 -13.63 -6.98
C GLY A 101 6.91 -14.84 -7.91
N ARG A 102 5.76 -15.37 -8.32
CA ARG A 102 5.67 -16.47 -9.28
C ARG A 102 6.11 -16.08 -10.69
N LEU A 103 5.92 -14.82 -11.08
CA LEU A 103 6.49 -14.32 -12.32
C LEU A 103 8.02 -14.33 -12.23
N LEU A 104 8.61 -13.83 -11.14
CA LEU A 104 10.07 -13.81 -10.93
C LEU A 104 10.71 -15.20 -10.81
N ARG A 105 9.97 -16.19 -10.30
CA ARG A 105 10.38 -17.59 -10.17
C ARG A 105 9.30 -18.52 -10.74
N PRO A 106 9.30 -18.74 -12.06
CA PRO A 106 8.33 -19.60 -12.70
C PRO A 106 8.73 -21.07 -12.52
N ASP A 107 7.98 -21.74 -11.65
CA ASP A 107 8.12 -23.18 -11.34
C ASP A 107 7.19 -24.02 -12.23
N GLY A 108 7.22 -23.79 -13.55
CA GLY A 108 6.36 -24.50 -14.52
C GLY A 108 4.92 -23.98 -14.63
N LEU A 109 4.63 -22.82 -14.06
CA LEU A 109 3.31 -22.19 -14.16
C LEU A 109 3.20 -21.32 -15.43
N PRO A 110 2.00 -21.24 -16.06
CA PRO A 110 1.78 -20.39 -17.23
C PRO A 110 1.94 -18.91 -16.87
N LEU A 111 2.96 -18.26 -17.43
CA LEU A 111 3.33 -16.88 -17.12
C LEU A 111 2.22 -15.91 -17.51
N GLU A 112 1.47 -16.20 -18.58
CA GLU A 112 0.36 -15.35 -19.03
C GLU A 112 -0.80 -15.29 -18.02
N ARG A 113 -1.05 -16.36 -17.26
CA ARG A 113 -2.05 -16.32 -16.19
C ARG A 113 -1.57 -15.45 -15.04
N MET A 114 -0.29 -15.56 -14.68
CA MET A 114 0.33 -14.73 -13.64
C MET A 114 0.33 -13.25 -14.04
N ARG A 115 0.65 -12.93 -15.31
CA ARG A 115 0.58 -11.56 -15.85
C ARG A 115 -0.81 -10.96 -15.70
N ARG A 116 -1.85 -11.68 -16.15
CA ARG A 116 -3.23 -11.19 -16.08
C ARG A 116 -3.70 -10.98 -14.64
N MET A 117 -3.35 -11.91 -13.74
CA MET A 117 -3.66 -11.79 -12.33
C MET A 117 -2.93 -10.61 -11.67
N LEU A 118 -1.65 -10.41 -12.00
CA LEU A 118 -0.84 -9.28 -11.53
C LEU A 118 -1.39 -7.94 -12.04
N ALA A 119 -1.76 -7.87 -13.32
CA ALA A 119 -2.38 -6.69 -13.91
C ALA A 119 -3.73 -6.35 -13.26
N GLY A 120 -4.61 -7.34 -13.07
CA GLY A 120 -5.91 -7.12 -12.44
C GLY A 120 -5.79 -6.70 -10.97
N SER A 121 -4.94 -7.39 -10.21
CA SER A 121 -4.72 -7.09 -8.79
C SER A 121 -4.07 -5.73 -8.57
N THR A 122 -3.09 -5.32 -9.38
CA THR A 122 -2.48 -3.98 -9.25
C THR A 122 -3.46 -2.85 -9.56
N ILE A 123 -4.32 -3.00 -10.58
CA ILE A 123 -5.39 -2.02 -10.84
C ILE A 123 -6.41 -1.97 -9.69
N ALA A 124 -6.84 -3.13 -9.18
CA ALA A 124 -7.73 -3.18 -8.03
C ALA A 124 -7.08 -2.56 -6.78
N ALA A 125 -5.79 -2.77 -6.53
CA ALA A 125 -5.05 -2.15 -5.44
C ALA A 125 -5.00 -0.62 -5.59
N ALA A 126 -4.80 -0.11 -6.80
CA ALA A 126 -4.83 1.34 -7.07
C ALA A 126 -6.20 1.96 -6.72
N LEU A 127 -7.30 1.29 -7.13
CA LEU A 127 -8.66 1.75 -6.83
C LEU A 127 -8.95 1.72 -5.32
N LEU A 128 -8.68 0.59 -4.67
CA LEU A 128 -8.90 0.43 -3.23
C LEU A 128 -8.06 1.41 -2.42
N ARG A 129 -6.80 1.64 -2.80
CA ARG A 129 -5.93 2.63 -2.16
C ARG A 129 -6.45 4.06 -2.33
N THR A 130 -7.04 4.39 -3.48
CA THR A 130 -7.65 5.71 -3.72
C THR A 130 -8.86 5.93 -2.80
N ILE A 131 -9.72 4.91 -2.65
CA ILE A 131 -10.89 4.97 -1.75
C ILE A 131 -10.43 5.11 -0.30
N ASP A 132 -9.48 4.28 0.13
CA ASP A 132 -8.92 4.34 1.48
C ASP A 132 -8.24 5.69 1.77
N GLY A 133 -7.48 6.23 0.82
CA GLY A 133 -6.85 7.54 0.98
C GLY A 133 -7.84 8.70 0.99
N ALA A 134 -8.95 8.60 0.26
CA ALA A 134 -10.05 9.56 0.36
C ALA A 134 -10.68 9.53 1.76
N GLN A 135 -10.93 8.35 2.32
CA GLN A 135 -11.40 8.19 3.70
C GLN A 135 -10.39 8.76 4.71
N GLY A 136 -9.10 8.49 4.52
CA GLY A 136 -8.01 9.01 5.35
C GLY A 136 -7.90 10.53 5.29
N ALA A 137 -8.09 11.14 4.12
CA ALA A 137 -8.10 12.59 3.95
C ALA A 137 -9.28 13.26 4.67
N VAL A 138 -10.46 12.62 4.70
CA VAL A 138 -11.62 13.11 5.48
C VAL A 138 -11.29 13.11 6.97
N VAL A 139 -10.70 12.02 7.49
CA VAL A 139 -10.26 11.95 8.90
C VAL A 139 -9.19 13.00 9.18
N ALA A 140 -8.18 13.13 8.33
CA ALA A 140 -7.11 14.12 8.48
C ALA A 140 -7.64 15.57 8.47
N ARG A 141 -8.65 15.88 7.64
CA ARG A 141 -9.32 17.19 7.64
C ARG A 141 -10.10 17.48 8.92
N HIS A 142 -10.73 16.47 9.53
CA HIS A 142 -11.41 16.65 10.81
C HIS A 142 -10.42 16.78 11.98
N MET A 143 -9.29 16.07 11.91
CA MET A 143 -8.26 16.07 12.95
C MET A 143 -7.35 17.30 12.91
N GLY A 144 -7.06 17.85 11.73
CA GLY A 144 -6.13 18.97 11.54
C GLY A 144 -6.43 20.17 12.44
N PRO A 145 -7.66 20.71 12.48
CA PRO A 145 -8.02 21.82 13.37
C PRO A 145 -7.89 21.48 14.86
N ILE A 146 -8.23 20.26 15.26
CA ILE A 146 -8.17 19.81 16.66
C ILE A 146 -6.71 19.71 17.13
N ILE A 147 -5.84 19.17 16.28
CA ILE A 147 -4.40 19.10 16.56
C ILE A 147 -3.79 20.51 16.56
N ALA A 148 -4.16 21.37 15.60
CA ALA A 148 -3.69 22.74 15.57
C ALA A 148 -4.11 23.54 16.81
N ASP A 149 -5.37 23.40 17.25
CA ASP A 149 -5.86 24.05 18.47
C ASP A 149 -5.23 23.48 19.74
N ALA A 150 -4.97 22.17 19.78
CA ALA A 150 -4.23 21.54 20.86
C ALA A 150 -2.80 22.12 20.96
N LEU A 151 -2.09 22.24 19.84
CA LEU A 151 -0.72 22.76 19.82
C LEU A 151 -0.62 24.24 20.20
N LYS A 152 -1.64 25.05 19.91
CA LYS A 152 -1.71 26.45 20.39
C LYS A 152 -1.69 26.57 21.93
N THR A 153 -2.09 25.52 22.65
CA THR A 153 -2.09 25.53 24.12
C THR A 153 -0.70 25.33 24.72
N LEU A 154 0.29 24.90 23.93
CA LEU A 154 1.65 24.69 24.42
C LEU A 154 2.45 26.00 24.50
N PRO A 155 3.30 26.18 25.52
CA PRO A 155 4.09 27.40 25.70
C PRO A 155 4.98 27.75 24.50
N GLU A 156 5.47 26.73 23.78
CA GLU A 156 6.38 26.86 22.64
C GLU A 156 5.74 27.52 21.40
N PHE A 157 4.40 27.49 21.31
CA PHE A 157 3.64 28.00 20.17
C PHE A 157 2.80 29.26 20.50
N GLN A 158 3.00 29.84 21.69
CA GLN A 158 2.34 31.08 22.10
C GLN A 158 3.21 32.31 21.73
N GLY A 159 2.81 33.08 20.71
CA GLY A 159 3.50 34.32 20.28
C GLY A 159 3.58 34.48 18.75
N SER A 160 4.56 35.27 18.24
CA SER A 160 4.75 35.54 16.79
C SER A 160 5.08 34.28 15.94
N SER A 161 5.29 33.12 16.58
CA SER A 161 5.46 31.82 15.94
C SER A 161 4.14 31.08 15.65
N ALA A 162 2.98 31.75 15.72
CA ALA A 162 1.67 31.14 15.43
C ALA A 162 1.34 30.99 13.93
N ALA A 163 1.98 31.78 13.05
CA ALA A 163 1.79 31.72 11.60
C ALA A 163 2.09 30.36 10.91
N PRO A 164 3.03 29.52 11.37
CA PRO A 164 3.27 28.17 10.84
C PRO A 164 2.16 27.16 11.20
N LEU A 165 1.30 27.43 12.19
CA LEU A 165 0.29 26.45 12.62
C LEU A 165 -0.86 26.28 11.62
N GLU A 166 -1.23 27.33 10.87
CA GLU A 166 -2.22 27.22 9.79
C GLU A 166 -1.71 26.34 8.64
N VAL A 167 -0.41 26.38 8.35
CA VAL A 167 0.24 25.49 7.37
C VAL A 167 0.17 24.04 7.84
N MET A 168 0.32 23.81 9.14
CA MET A 168 0.31 22.47 9.71
C MET A 168 -1.06 21.79 9.66
N ALA A 169 -2.15 22.56 9.75
CA ALA A 169 -3.51 22.06 9.57
C ALA A 169 -3.79 21.53 8.15
N TRP A 170 -3.11 22.08 7.13
CA TRP A 170 -3.17 21.60 5.75
C TRP A 170 -2.13 20.52 5.43
N LEU A 171 -1.04 20.47 6.19
CA LEU A 171 0.06 19.54 5.96
C LEU A 171 -0.37 18.07 6.13
N LEU A 172 -1.15 17.75 7.18
CA LEU A 172 -1.68 16.40 7.41
C LEU A 172 -2.53 15.86 6.25
N PRO A 173 -3.59 16.57 5.78
CA PRO A 173 -4.36 16.10 4.65
C PRO A 173 -3.57 16.13 3.34
N ALA A 174 -2.70 17.12 3.12
CA ALA A 174 -1.87 17.19 1.90
C ALA A 174 -0.88 16.03 1.78
N THR A 175 -0.19 15.68 2.87
CA THR A 175 0.71 14.52 2.93
C THR A 175 -0.05 13.21 2.71
N THR A 176 -1.21 13.06 3.35
CA THR A 176 -2.08 11.88 3.16
C THR A 176 -2.50 11.71 1.69
N ILE A 177 -2.92 12.80 1.04
CA ILE A 177 -3.32 12.80 -0.38
C ILE A 177 -2.11 12.50 -1.27
N GLY A 178 -0.97 13.17 -1.04
CA GLY A 178 0.24 12.98 -1.82
C GLY A 178 0.77 11.55 -1.76
N PHE A 179 0.83 10.97 -0.56
CA PHE A 179 1.28 9.59 -0.38
C PHE A 179 0.31 8.58 -1.00
N THR A 180 -1.00 8.85 -0.92
CA THR A 180 -2.02 8.06 -1.60
C THR A 180 -1.84 8.11 -3.12
N ALA A 181 -1.71 9.30 -3.69
CA ALA A 181 -1.52 9.48 -5.14
C ALA A 181 -0.25 8.79 -5.63
N LEU A 182 0.83 8.83 -4.84
CA LEU A 182 2.08 8.14 -5.15
C LEU A 182 1.89 6.62 -5.20
N ILE A 183 1.28 6.02 -4.16
CA ILE A 183 1.09 4.56 -4.09
C ILE A 183 0.08 4.09 -5.14
N ALA A 184 -1.10 4.72 -5.20
CA ALA A 184 -2.15 4.38 -6.15
C ALA A 184 -1.68 4.58 -7.59
N GLY A 185 -0.98 5.68 -7.86
CA GLY A 185 -0.35 5.96 -9.17
C GLY A 185 0.69 4.91 -9.54
N SER A 186 1.53 4.49 -8.60
CA SER A 186 2.52 3.43 -8.84
C SER A 186 1.84 2.11 -9.21
N PHE A 187 0.81 1.70 -8.49
CA PHE A 187 0.01 0.51 -8.83
C PHE A 187 -0.69 0.63 -10.17
N ALA A 188 -1.25 1.81 -10.49
CA ALA A 188 -1.90 2.05 -11.77
C ALA A 188 -0.91 1.95 -12.93
N VAL A 189 0.26 2.58 -12.82
CA VAL A 189 1.32 2.51 -13.85
C VAL A 189 1.81 1.08 -14.03
N LEU A 190 2.03 0.33 -12.93
CA LEU A 190 2.41 -1.08 -13.00
C LEU A 190 1.31 -1.93 -13.66
N GLY A 191 0.04 -1.73 -13.29
CA GLY A 191 -1.08 -2.44 -13.88
C GLY A 191 -1.18 -2.20 -15.38
N GLN A 192 -1.10 -0.94 -15.82
CA GLN A 192 -1.08 -0.58 -17.23
C GLN A 192 0.14 -1.18 -17.97
N TYR A 193 1.31 -1.16 -17.34
CA TYR A 193 2.51 -1.78 -17.91
C TYR A 193 2.31 -3.28 -18.13
N PHE A 194 1.79 -4.01 -17.14
CA PHE A 194 1.53 -5.44 -17.27
C PHE A 194 0.39 -5.76 -18.25
N GLN A 195 -0.57 -4.85 -18.48
CA GLN A 195 -1.60 -5.01 -19.52
C GLN A 195 -1.07 -4.77 -20.94
N SER A 196 0.03 -4.05 -21.11
CA SER A 196 0.54 -3.65 -22.43
C SER A 196 0.82 -4.84 -23.35
N GLU A 197 0.53 -4.65 -24.65
CA GLU A 197 0.77 -5.65 -25.70
C GLU A 197 2.24 -6.05 -25.80
N ARG A 198 3.17 -5.13 -25.51
CA ARG A 198 4.61 -5.43 -25.45
C ARG A 198 4.94 -6.49 -24.40
N VAL A 199 4.41 -6.35 -23.19
CA VAL A 199 4.62 -7.31 -22.11
C VAL A 199 3.93 -8.64 -22.41
N ARG A 200 2.72 -8.58 -22.99
CA ARG A 200 1.98 -9.76 -23.43
C ARG A 200 2.75 -10.58 -24.47
N GLN A 201 3.30 -9.93 -25.49
CA GLN A 201 4.14 -10.58 -26.52
C GLN A 201 5.43 -11.16 -25.93
N ALA A 202 6.09 -10.43 -25.02
CA ALA A 202 7.29 -10.93 -24.37
C ALA A 202 6.99 -12.20 -23.54
N ILE A 203 5.87 -12.21 -22.81
CA ILE A 203 5.47 -13.35 -22.00
C ILE A 203 5.01 -14.53 -22.86
N SER A 204 4.26 -14.30 -23.95
CA SER A 204 3.83 -15.39 -24.84
C SER A 204 5.02 -16.06 -25.56
N LEU A 205 6.04 -15.29 -25.93
CA LEU A 205 7.29 -15.83 -26.48
C LEU A 205 8.05 -16.68 -25.46
N LEU A 206 8.03 -16.32 -24.17
CA LEU A 206 8.64 -17.13 -23.11
C LEU A 206 7.83 -18.40 -22.83
N ASP A 207 6.50 -18.30 -22.67
CA ASP A 207 5.63 -19.46 -22.45
C ASP A 207 5.77 -20.47 -23.61
N GLY A 208 5.85 -19.99 -24.86
CA GLY A 208 6.05 -20.85 -26.04
C GLY A 208 7.44 -21.48 -26.16
N ARG A 209 8.45 -20.97 -25.45
CA ARG A 209 9.77 -21.63 -25.34
C ARG A 209 9.77 -22.68 -24.24
N LEU A 210 9.21 -22.36 -23.07
CA LEU A 210 9.10 -23.28 -21.95
C LEU A 210 8.30 -24.54 -22.33
N ALA A 211 7.20 -24.38 -23.08
CA ALA A 211 6.39 -25.51 -23.55
C ALA A 211 7.07 -26.39 -24.63
N LYS A 212 8.23 -25.99 -25.17
CA LYS A 212 9.02 -26.80 -26.12
C LYS A 212 10.20 -27.50 -25.47
N GLU A 213 10.53 -27.16 -24.22
CA GLU A 213 11.62 -27.77 -23.44
C GLU A 213 11.12 -28.92 -22.56
N ASP A 214 9.79 -29.04 -22.36
CA ASP A 214 9.09 -30.19 -21.75
C ASP A 214 8.70 -31.24 -22.81
#